data_AF-A0A3B1ALA9-F1
#
_entry.id   AF-A0A3B1ALA9-F1
#
_cell.length_a   1.000
_cell.length_b   1.000
_cell.length_c   1.000
_cell.angle_alpha   90.00
_cell.angle_beta   90.00
_cell.angle_gamma   90.00
#
_symmetry.space_group_name_H-M   'P 1'
#
loop_
_entity.id
_entity.type
_entity.pdbx_description
1 polymer ?
#
loop_
_entity_poly.entity_id
_entity_poly.type
_entity_poly.pdbx_seq_one_letter_code
_entity_poly.pdbx_strand_id
1 'polypeptide(L)'
;MKKSETKLLKKFRSLPEEAQRSVIHFCDFLSSQHPVTSSDIPQPKDIARPSSESVVLAMRRLSKTYFMLDNDNILTEASALMSQHILQGRDVIEVIDELETLFEKYYDELMAATKVDVNDDRNDSHA
;
A
#
# COMPACT_ATOMS: atom_id res chain seq x y z
N MET A 1 4.89 -5.69 -14.14
CA MET A 1 5.46 -6.95 -13.61
C MET A 1 6.87 -7.16 -14.13
N LYS A 2 7.86 -7.31 -13.24
CA LYS A 2 9.25 -7.61 -13.64
C LYS A 2 9.38 -9.10 -14.03
N LYS A 3 10.27 -9.46 -14.95
CA LYS A 3 10.48 -10.89 -15.36
C LYS A 3 10.79 -11.82 -14.17
N SER A 4 11.51 -11.30 -13.17
CA SER A 4 11.85 -12.04 -11.95
C SER A 4 10.62 -12.36 -11.08
N GLU A 5 9.65 -11.45 -11.03
CA GLU A 5 8.42 -11.55 -10.26
C GLU A 5 7.51 -12.67 -10.81
N THR A 6 7.34 -12.70 -12.13
CA THR A 6 6.58 -13.75 -12.82
C THR A 6 7.21 -15.14 -12.63
N LYS A 7 8.55 -15.22 -12.63
CA LYS A 7 9.29 -16.47 -12.42
C LYS A 7 9.12 -16.98 -10.97
N LEU A 8 9.16 -16.08 -9.99
CA LEU A 8 8.95 -16.42 -8.58
C LEU A 8 7.54 -16.96 -8.35
N LEU A 9 6.50 -16.26 -8.82
CA LEU A 9 5.11 -16.69 -8.68
C LEU A 9 4.85 -18.06 -9.32
N LYS A 10 5.43 -18.32 -10.50
CA LYS A 10 5.30 -19.62 -11.16
C LYS A 10 5.92 -20.74 -10.33
N LYS A 11 7.08 -20.52 -9.71
CA LYS A 11 7.72 -21.51 -8.84
C LYS A 11 6.97 -21.69 -7.52
N PHE A 12 6.56 -20.59 -6.89
CA PHE A 12 5.82 -20.62 -5.64
C PHE A 12 4.53 -21.44 -5.75
N ARG A 13 3.73 -21.20 -6.80
CA ARG A 13 2.49 -21.96 -7.08
C ARG A 13 2.70 -23.45 -7.34
N SER A 14 3.91 -23.86 -7.71
CA SER A 14 4.24 -25.28 -7.93
C SER A 14 4.74 -26.00 -6.68
N LEU A 15 4.94 -25.28 -5.56
CA LEU A 15 5.40 -25.86 -4.30
C LEU A 15 4.24 -26.41 -3.46
N PRO A 16 4.46 -27.47 -2.67
CA PRO A 16 3.54 -27.87 -1.60
C PRO A 16 3.32 -26.75 -0.58
N GLU A 17 2.19 -26.75 0.13
CA GLU A 17 1.83 -25.72 1.11
C GLU A 17 2.91 -25.51 2.18
N GLU A 18 3.53 -26.58 2.67
CA GLU A 18 4.59 -26.50 3.67
C GLU A 18 5.81 -25.71 3.15
N ALA A 19 6.23 -25.99 1.91
CA ALA A 19 7.33 -25.27 1.27
C ALA A 19 6.95 -23.82 0.92
N GLN A 20 5.68 -23.54 0.60
CA GLN A 20 5.19 -22.18 0.44
C GLN A 20 5.32 -21.38 1.75
N ARG A 21 4.95 -21.97 2.90
CA ARG A 21 5.12 -21.35 4.22
C ARG A 21 6.59 -21.04 4.51
N SER A 22 7.51 -21.95 4.19
CA SER A 22 8.94 -21.69 4.34
C SER A 22 9.44 -20.52 3.47
N VAL A 23 8.93 -20.40 2.24
CA VAL A 23 9.27 -19.26 1.37
C VAL A 23 8.75 -17.96 1.96
N ILE A 24 7.52 -17.93 2.48
CA ILE A 24 6.95 -16.74 3.13
C ILE A 24 7.81 -16.34 4.34
N HIS A 25 8.10 -17.28 5.26
CA HIS A 25 8.96 -17.00 6.42
C HIS A 25 10.34 -16.47 6.02
N PHE A 26 10.91 -16.98 4.93
CA PHE A 26 12.19 -16.50 4.44
C PHE A 26 12.09 -15.09 3.85
N CYS A 27 11.01 -14.76 3.14
CA CYS A 27 10.73 -13.39 2.69
C CYS A 27 10.54 -12.44 3.88
N ASP A 28 9.84 -12.85 4.93
CA ASP A 28 9.66 -12.07 6.15
C ASP A 28 11.00 -11.81 6.84
N PHE A 29 11.83 -12.85 6.97
CA PHE A 29 13.20 -12.74 7.50
C PHE A 29 14.08 -11.79 6.67
N LEU A 30 14.07 -11.93 5.34
CA LEU A 30 14.84 -11.01 4.49
C LEU A 30 14.34 -9.58 4.60
N SER A 31 13.03 -9.38 4.79
CA SER A 31 12.44 -8.05 4.95
C SER A 31 12.82 -7.42 6.30
N SER A 32 12.97 -8.22 7.36
CA SER A 32 13.46 -7.71 8.65
C SER A 32 14.97 -7.44 8.66
N GLN A 33 15.76 -8.13 7.84
CA GLN A 33 17.19 -7.85 7.66
C GLN A 33 17.45 -6.65 6.73
N HIS A 34 16.50 -6.34 5.85
CA HIS A 34 16.53 -5.20 4.95
C HIS A 34 15.29 -4.35 5.16
N PRO A 35 15.16 -3.67 6.31
CA PRO A 35 14.04 -2.77 6.55
C PRO A 35 14.05 -1.76 5.42
N VAL A 36 12.98 -1.77 4.62
CA VAL A 36 12.75 -0.74 3.61
C VAL A 36 12.83 0.57 4.38
N THR A 37 13.73 1.47 4.02
CA THR A 37 13.80 2.74 4.74
C THR A 37 12.74 3.67 4.18
N SER A 38 12.25 4.62 4.97
CA SER A 38 11.27 5.61 4.49
C SER A 38 11.78 6.42 3.28
N SER A 39 13.08 6.46 3.05
CA SER A 39 13.73 7.01 1.85
C SER A 39 13.56 6.16 0.58
N ASP A 40 13.21 4.88 0.70
CA ASP A 40 12.98 3.97 -0.43
C ASP A 40 11.52 3.95 -0.88
N ILE A 41 10.60 4.46 -0.06
CA ILE A 41 9.19 4.60 -0.43
C ILE A 41 9.07 5.81 -1.38
N PRO A 42 8.62 5.60 -2.62
CA PRO A 42 8.40 6.72 -3.54
C PRO A 42 7.37 7.67 -2.95
N GLN A 43 7.55 8.98 -3.12
CA GLN A 43 6.54 9.94 -2.69
C GLN A 43 5.29 9.91 -3.58
N PRO A 44 4.11 10.26 -3.05
CA PRO A 44 2.91 10.46 -3.84
C PRO A 44 3.15 11.45 -4.98
N LYS A 45 2.60 11.15 -6.15
CA LYS A 45 2.67 12.09 -7.28
C LYS A 45 1.73 13.25 -7.05
N ASP A 46 2.20 14.46 -7.29
CA ASP A 46 1.36 15.65 -7.23
C ASP A 46 0.42 15.71 -8.46
N ILE A 47 -0.76 15.09 -8.33
CA ILE A 47 -1.82 15.09 -9.36
C ILE A 47 -3.01 15.85 -8.81
N ALA A 48 -3.17 17.09 -9.27
CA ALA A 48 -4.25 17.98 -8.84
C ALA A 48 -5.65 17.41 -9.14
N ARG A 49 -6.58 17.69 -8.24
CA ARG A 49 -8.00 17.38 -8.39
C ARG A 49 -8.62 18.24 -9.51
N PRO A 50 -9.29 17.65 -10.52
CA PRO A 50 -10.04 18.39 -11.52
C PRO A 50 -11.25 19.12 -10.93
N SER A 51 -11.67 20.24 -11.55
CA SER A 51 -12.82 21.05 -11.11
C SER A 51 -14.16 20.31 -11.16
N SER A 52 -14.30 19.36 -12.09
CA SER A 52 -15.44 18.45 -12.18
C SER A 52 -14.90 17.03 -12.31
N GLU A 53 -15.05 16.25 -11.25
CA GLU A 53 -14.53 14.90 -11.16
C GLU A 53 -15.65 13.95 -10.77
N SER A 54 -15.62 12.73 -11.32
CA SER A 54 -16.50 11.64 -10.88
C SER A 54 -15.74 10.72 -9.93
N VAL A 55 -16.45 10.00 -9.06
CA VAL A 55 -15.85 9.05 -8.11
C VAL A 55 -14.91 8.05 -8.80
N VAL A 56 -15.28 7.58 -10.00
CA VAL A 56 -14.44 6.66 -10.81
C VAL A 56 -13.14 7.33 -11.28
N LEU A 57 -13.19 8.61 -11.66
CA LEU A 57 -12.00 9.36 -12.07
C LEU A 57 -11.11 9.70 -10.86
N ALA A 58 -11.72 10.03 -9.72
CA ALA A 58 -11.00 10.24 -8.46
C ALA A 58 -10.25 8.97 -8.05
N MET A 59 -10.89 7.81 -8.09
CA MET A 59 -10.23 6.51 -7.84
C MET A 59 -9.00 6.32 -8.73
N ARG A 60 -9.16 6.55 -10.04
CA ARG A 60 -8.05 6.41 -11.01
C ARG A 60 -6.94 7.42 -10.77
N ARG A 61 -7.27 8.63 -10.33
CA ARG A 61 -6.29 9.67 -9.95
C ARG A 61 -5.54 9.23 -8.69
N LEU A 62 -6.26 8.84 -7.63
CA LEU A 62 -5.69 8.45 -6.34
C LEU A 62 -4.80 7.20 -6.45
N SER A 63 -5.20 6.17 -7.21
CA SER A 63 -4.32 5.03 -7.49
C SER A 63 -3.03 5.42 -8.25
N LYS A 64 -3.04 6.50 -9.04
CA LYS A 64 -1.84 7.02 -9.70
C LYS A 64 -1.00 7.90 -8.77
N THR A 65 -1.64 8.67 -7.90
CA THR A 65 -1.01 9.49 -6.86
C THR A 65 -0.25 8.57 -5.90
N TYR A 66 -0.93 7.55 -5.37
CA TYR A 66 -0.40 6.61 -4.38
C TYR A 66 -0.06 5.25 -4.98
N PHE A 67 0.76 5.25 -6.05
CA PHE A 67 1.11 4.03 -6.78
C PHE A 67 1.94 3.01 -5.97
N MET A 68 2.47 3.42 -4.81
CA MET A 68 3.22 2.59 -3.87
C MET A 68 2.34 1.81 -2.90
N LEU A 69 1.05 2.15 -2.77
CA LEU A 69 0.13 1.44 -1.88
C LEU A 69 -0.32 0.11 -2.49
N ASP A 70 -0.49 -0.88 -1.63
CA ASP A 70 -1.14 -2.13 -2.01
C ASP A 70 -2.63 -1.86 -2.23
N ASN A 71 -3.04 -1.93 -3.49
CA ASN A 71 -4.39 -1.53 -3.90
C ASN A 71 -5.44 -2.53 -3.42
N ASP A 72 -5.11 -3.78 -3.09
CA ASP A 72 -6.13 -4.81 -2.82
C ASP A 72 -6.96 -4.49 -1.56
N ASN A 73 -6.32 -4.01 -0.49
CA ASN A 73 -7.01 -3.62 0.74
C ASN A 73 -7.79 -2.31 0.56
N ILE A 74 -7.17 -1.32 -0.09
CA ILE A 74 -7.79 -0.01 -0.36
C ILE A 74 -9.01 -0.17 -1.27
N LEU A 75 -8.93 -1.02 -2.30
CA LEU A 75 -10.03 -1.26 -3.23
C LEU A 75 -11.25 -1.89 -2.55
N THR A 76 -11.04 -2.72 -1.52
CA THR A 76 -12.13 -3.32 -0.76
C THR A 76 -12.92 -2.25 -0.03
N GLU A 77 -12.27 -1.39 0.75
CA GLU A 77 -12.93 -0.27 1.46
C GLU A 77 -13.50 0.76 0.48
N ALA A 78 -12.75 1.11 -0.56
CA ALA A 78 -13.18 2.07 -1.55
C ALA A 78 -14.37 1.58 -2.40
N SER A 79 -14.52 0.27 -2.60
CA SER A 79 -15.70 -0.33 -3.26
C SER A 79 -16.98 -0.15 -2.44
N ALA A 80 -16.90 -0.16 -1.11
CA ALA A 80 -18.03 0.12 -0.24
C ALA A 80 -18.48 1.58 -0.37
N LEU A 81 -17.53 2.53 -0.41
CA LEU A 81 -17.80 3.95 -0.63
C LEU A 81 -18.47 4.21 -1.99
N MET A 82 -17.98 3.57 -3.06
CA MET A 82 -18.62 3.63 -4.38
C MET A 82 -20.03 3.04 -4.39
N SER A 83 -20.25 1.91 -3.69
CA SER A 83 -21.56 1.28 -3.61
C SER A 83 -22.56 2.16 -2.87
N GLN A 84 -22.13 2.83 -1.78
CA GLN A 84 -22.96 3.79 -1.06
C GLN A 84 -23.31 5.01 -1.92
N HIS A 85 -22.36 5.54 -2.69
CA HIS A 85 -22.62 6.62 -3.65
C HIS A 85 -23.73 6.25 -4.64
N ILE A 86 -23.61 5.07 -5.27
CA ILE A 86 -24.55 4.61 -6.30
C ILE A 86 -25.92 4.26 -5.70
N LEU A 87 -25.95 3.60 -4.55
CA LEU A 87 -27.19 3.07 -3.97
C LEU A 87 -27.95 4.09 -3.12
N GLN A 88 -27.24 4.96 -2.41
CA GLN A 88 -27.82 5.94 -1.49
C GLN A 88 -27.83 7.36 -2.06
N GLY A 89 -27.25 7.57 -3.25
CA GLY A 89 -27.21 8.88 -3.90
C GLY A 89 -26.37 9.91 -3.15
N ARG A 90 -25.33 9.45 -2.44
CA ARG A 90 -24.43 10.35 -1.69
C ARG A 90 -23.75 11.35 -2.63
N ASP A 91 -23.43 12.54 -2.12
CA ASP A 91 -22.81 13.57 -2.93
C ASP A 91 -21.44 13.13 -3.47
N VAL A 92 -21.16 13.49 -4.73
CA VAL A 92 -19.90 13.11 -5.41
C VAL A 92 -18.69 13.72 -4.71
N ILE A 93 -18.80 14.95 -4.22
CA ILE A 93 -17.71 15.67 -3.54
C ILE A 93 -17.38 14.98 -2.24
N GLU A 94 -18.39 14.69 -1.40
CA GLU A 94 -18.20 14.00 -0.11
C GLU A 94 -17.51 12.64 -0.28
N VAL A 95 -17.95 11.85 -1.26
CA VAL A 95 -17.37 10.52 -1.49
C VAL A 95 -15.93 10.62 -1.99
N ILE A 96 -15.60 11.64 -2.80
CA ILE A 96 -14.22 11.88 -3.23
C ILE A 96 -13.35 12.30 -2.04
N ASP A 97 -13.83 13.16 -1.15
CA ASP A 97 -13.09 13.60 0.04
C ASP A 97 -12.80 12.44 1.01
N GLU A 98 -13.77 11.53 1.17
CA GLU A 98 -13.59 10.29 1.94
C GLU A 98 -12.55 9.35 1.30
N LEU A 99 -12.58 9.23 -0.04
CA LEU A 99 -11.55 8.48 -0.75
C LEU A 99 -10.17 9.12 -0.59
N GLU A 100 -10.05 10.44 -0.65
CA GLU A 100 -8.76 11.13 -0.44
C GLU A 100 -8.20 10.85 0.96
N THR A 101 -9.06 10.95 1.98
CA THR A 101 -8.70 10.65 3.38
C THR A 101 -8.29 9.18 3.55
N LEU A 102 -9.00 8.26 2.89
CA LEU A 102 -8.69 6.83 2.92
C LEU A 102 -7.28 6.57 2.37
N PHE A 103 -6.96 7.12 1.20
CA PHE A 103 -5.64 6.94 0.58
C PHE A 103 -4.51 7.58 1.41
N GLU A 104 -4.74 8.76 1.99
CA GLU A 104 -3.78 9.42 2.88
C GLU A 104 -3.49 8.59 4.13
N LYS A 105 -4.54 8.08 4.79
CA LYS A 105 -4.41 7.19 5.96
C LYS A 105 -3.54 5.96 5.65
N TYR A 106 -3.80 5.27 4.54
CA TYR A 106 -3.02 4.09 4.16
C TYR A 106 -1.55 4.42 3.85
N TYR A 107 -1.28 5.61 3.31
CA TYR A 107 0.08 6.10 3.12
C TYR A 107 0.77 6.40 4.45
N ASP A 108 0.08 7.04 5.38
CA ASP A 108 0.64 7.30 6.71
C ASP A 108 0.94 6.01 7.47
N GLU A 109 0.06 5.01 7.38
CA GLU A 109 0.27 3.68 7.95
C GLU A 109 1.50 2.99 7.35
N LEU A 110 1.66 3.05 6.02
CA LEU A 110 2.84 2.53 5.32
C LEU A 110 4.13 3.23 5.81
N MET A 111 4.11 4.55 5.93
CA MET A 111 5.24 5.35 6.40
C MET A 111 5.55 5.12 7.88
N ALA A 112 4.53 4.87 8.71
CA ALA A 112 4.68 4.56 10.13
C ALA A 112 5.28 3.17 10.36
N ALA A 113 4.77 2.15 9.65
CA ALA A 113 5.32 0.79 9.69
C ALA A 113 6.80 0.74 9.29
N THR A 114 7.21 1.67 8.44
CA THR A 114 8.57 1.79 7.89
C THR A 114 9.57 2.50 8.82
N LYS A 115 9.10 3.26 9.82
CA LYS A 115 9.96 4.07 10.71
C LYS A 115 10.50 3.31 11.94
N VAL A 116 10.17 2.04 12.13
CA VAL A 116 10.34 1.37 13.44
C VAL A 116 11.75 0.82 13.71
N ASP A 117 12.63 0.65 12.71
CA ASP A 117 13.91 -0.09 12.90
C ASP A 117 15.21 0.76 12.94
N VAL A 118 15.19 2.04 13.35
CA VAL A 118 16.42 2.88 13.37
C VAL A 118 16.95 3.19 14.78
N ASN A 119 16.39 2.65 15.86
CA ASN A 119 16.93 2.87 17.21
C ASN A 119 16.94 1.59 18.06
N ASP A 120 17.85 0.68 17.76
CA ASP A 120 18.43 -0.22 18.77
C ASP A 120 19.91 -0.46 18.45
N ASP A 121 20.74 0.57 18.70
CA ASP A 121 22.19 0.40 18.88
C ASP A 121 22.80 1.71 19.38
N ARG A 122 22.59 2.01 20.66
CA ARG A 122 23.51 2.86 21.43
C ARG A 122 23.91 2.13 22.72
N ASN A 123 24.64 1.04 22.51
CA ASN A 123 25.90 0.75 23.19
C ASN A 123 25.93 1.06 24.70
N ASP A 124 25.40 0.12 25.49
CA ASP A 124 26.02 -0.25 26.75
C ASP A 124 27.43 -0.78 26.43
N SER A 125 28.45 0.03 26.68
CA SER A 125 29.83 -0.45 26.85
C SER A 125 30.51 0.40 27.89
N HIS A 126 30.43 -0.13 29.12
CA HIS A 126 31.47 -0.16 30.14
C HIS A 126 32.71 0.73 29.90
N ALA A 127 32.88 1.69 30.80
CA ALA A 127 34.17 2.02 31.40
C ALA A 127 33.94 2.36 32.87
#